data_AF-A0A849QLD0-F1
#
_entry.id   AF-A0A849QLD0-F1
#
_cell.length_a   1.000
_cell.length_b   1.000
_cell.length_c   1.000
_cell.angle_alpha   90.00
_cell.angle_beta   90.00
_cell.angle_gamma   90.00
#
_symmetry.space_group_name_H-M   'P 1'
#
loop_
_entity.id
_entity.type
_entity.pdbx_description
1 polymer ?
#
loop_
_entity_poly.entity_id
_entity_poly.type
_entity_poly.pdbx_seq_one_letter_code
_entity_poly.pdbx_strand_id
1 'polypeptide(L)' 'MGNEKIFLIFGILQSASLGTIIFLVFRSLNMISEVEVIGLDTQILLSILFPVFLLIVEYFIYSKD' A
#
# COMPACT_ATOMS: atom_id res chain seq x y z
N MET A 1 5.72 -19.97 -16.54
CA MET A 1 6.49 -18.80 -17.04
C MET A 1 5.66 -17.54 -17.31
N GLY A 2 4.36 -17.61 -17.65
CA GLY A 2 3.52 -16.39 -17.85
C GLY A 2 2.91 -15.81 -16.58
N ASN A 3 2.47 -16.67 -15.67
CA ASN A 3 1.68 -16.31 -14.49
C ASN A 3 2.44 -15.49 -13.43
N GLU A 4 3.70 -15.81 -13.16
CA GLU A 4 4.56 -15.05 -12.24
C GLU A 4 4.77 -13.59 -12.67
N LYS A 5 4.97 -13.35 -13.98
CA LYS A 5 5.17 -12.00 -14.51
C LYS A 5 3.91 -11.17 -14.39
N ILE A 6 2.75 -11.79 -14.64
CA ILE A 6 1.44 -11.18 -14.47
C ILE A 6 1.23 -10.84 -12.99
N PHE A 7 1.48 -11.78 -12.08
CA PHE A 7 1.41 -11.54 -10.63
C PHE A 7 2.28 -10.36 -10.19
N LEU A 8 3.54 -10.31 -10.62
CA LEU A 8 4.44 -9.20 -10.29
C LEU A 8 3.94 -7.85 -10.80
N ILE A 9 3.48 -7.78 -12.06
CA ILE A 9 3.00 -6.52 -12.64
C ILE A 9 1.74 -6.04 -11.92
N PHE A 10 0.73 -6.92 -11.77
CA PHE A 10 -0.53 -6.55 -11.14
C PHE A 10 -0.39 -6.35 -9.63
N GLY A 11 0.44 -7.13 -8.94
CA GLY A 11 0.71 -7.00 -7.51
C GLY A 11 1.44 -5.69 -7.19
N ILE A 12 2.44 -5.29 -7.98
CA ILE A 12 3.10 -3.99 -7.82
C ILE A 12 2.13 -2.85 -8.09
N LEU A 13 1.32 -2.94 -9.15
CA LEU A 13 0.34 -1.92 -9.49
C LEU A 13 -0.75 -1.78 -8.40
N GLN A 14 -1.25 -2.90 -7.88
CA GLN A 14 -2.18 -2.96 -6.75
C GLN A 14 -1.55 -2.34 -5.51
N SER A 15 -0.30 -2.67 -5.20
CA SER A 15 0.39 -2.13 -4.01
C SER A 15 0.62 -0.62 -4.12
N ALA A 16 1.03 -0.12 -5.28
CA ALA A 16 1.24 1.30 -5.51
C ALA A 16 -0.07 2.10 -5.44
N SER A 17 -1.15 1.57 -6.03
CA SER A 17 -2.47 2.19 -5.96
C SER A 17 -3.02 2.19 -4.53
N LEU A 18 -2.88 1.08 -3.80
CA LEU A 18 -3.28 0.98 -2.40
C LEU A 18 -2.52 1.96 -1.50
N GLY A 19 -1.20 2.09 -1.70
CA GLY A 19 -0.39 3.06 -0.97
C GLY A 19 -0.84 4.51 -1.24
N THR A 20 -1.15 4.83 -2.50
CA THR A 20 -1.70 6.13 -2.88
C THR A 20 -3.04 6.39 -2.19
N ILE A 21 -3.95 5.41 -2.18
CA ILE A 21 -5.26 5.52 -1.51
C ILE A 21 -5.08 5.78 -0.02
N ILE A 22 -4.24 5.00 0.66
CA ILE A 22 -3.97 5.14 2.10
C ILE A 22 -3.41 6.54 2.40
N PHE A 23 -2.45 7.00 1.60
CA PHE A 23 -1.89 8.34 1.73
C PHE A 23 -2.97 9.42 1.58
N LEU A 24 -3.83 9.33 0.55
CA LEU A 24 -4.89 10.31 0.32
C LEU A 24 -5.96 10.30 1.42
N VAL A 25 -6.29 9.13 1.96
CA VAL A 25 -7.24 9.02 3.08
C VAL A 25 -6.70 9.77 4.30
N PHE A 26 -5.46 9.49 4.72
CA PHE A 26 -4.87 10.20 5.86
C PHE A 26 -4.71 11.69 5.61
N ARG A 27 -4.31 12.08 4.39
CA ARG A 27 -4.23 13.50 4.01
C ARG A 27 -5.59 14.18 4.13
N SER A 28 -6.65 13.53 3.65
CA SER A 28 -8.01 14.08 3.70
C SER A 28 -8.50 14.19 5.15
N LEU A 29 -8.22 13.19 5.98
CA LEU A 29 -8.55 13.23 7.42
C LEU A 29 -7.84 14.36 8.15
N ASN A 30 -6.56 14.58 7.85
CA ASN A 30 -5.78 15.70 8.39
C ASN A 30 -6.28 17.06 7.90
N MET A 31 -6.80 17.16 6.68
CA MET A 31 -7.38 18.41 6.16
C MET A 31 -8.74 18.76 6.76
N ILE A 32 -9.55 17.75 7.10
CA ILE A 32 -10.90 17.94 7.64
C ILE A 32 -10.86 18.14 9.17
N SER A 33 -9.85 17.59 9.85
CA SER A 33 -9.73 17.71 11.30
C SER A 33 -9.10 19.05 11.68
N GLU A 34 -9.65 19.72 12.70
CA GLU A 34 -9.07 20.93 13.29
C GLU A 34 -7.71 20.66 13.99
N VAL A 35 -7.44 19.39 14.30
CA VAL A 35 -6.21 18.89 14.90
C VAL A 35 -5.61 17.84 13.99
N GLU A 36 -4.30 17.92 13.73
CA GLU A 36 -3.57 16.95 12.92
C GLU A 36 -3.69 15.55 13.56
N VAL A 37 -4.36 14.62 12.86
CA VAL A 37 -4.67 13.27 13.36
C VAL A 37 -3.42 12.39 13.29
N ILE A 38 -2.65 12.53 12.22
CA ILE A 38 -1.44 11.75 11.94
C ILE A 38 -0.39 12.68 11.33
N GLY A 39 0.84 12.66 11.87
CA GLY A 39 1.95 13.39 11.27
C GLY A 39 2.35 12.83 9.90
N LEU A 40 2.86 13.70 9.02
CA LEU A 40 3.25 13.35 7.65
C LEU A 40 4.24 12.18 7.56
N ASP A 41 5.20 12.08 8.49
CA ASP A 41 6.16 10.98 8.54
C ASP A 41 5.45 9.63 8.76
N THR A 42 4.50 9.59 9.69
CA THR A 42 3.71 8.39 10.00
C THR A 42 2.77 8.04 8.85
N GLN A 43 2.19 9.05 8.20
CA GLN A 43 1.36 8.88 7.01
C GLN A 43 2.13 8.22 5.86
N ILE A 44 3.35 8.71 5.57
CA ILE A 44 4.21 8.14 4.53
C ILE A 44 4.60 6.71 4.92
N LEU A 45 5.04 6.49 6.17
CA LEU A 45 5.42 5.17 6.66
C LEU A 45 4.29 4.16 6.47
N LEU A 46 3.07 4.47 6.92
CA LEU A 46 1.92 3.57 6.80
C LEU A 46 1.50 3.34 5.35
N SER A 47 1.55 4.38 4.52
CA SER A 47 1.22 4.28 3.09
C SER A 47 2.16 3.39 2.29
N ILE A 48 3.39 3.16 2.78
CA ILE A 48 4.38 2.30 2.13
C ILE A 48 4.41 0.93 2.79
N LEU A 49 4.50 0.89 4.13
CA LEU A 49 4.71 -0.33 4.89
C LEU A 49 3.55 -1.32 4.72
N PHE A 50 2.31 -0.82 4.73
CA PHE A 50 1.13 -1.67 4.62
C PHE A 50 1.01 -2.35 3.24
N PRO A 51 1.05 -1.64 2.10
CA PRO A 51 1.01 -2.31 0.79
C PRO A 51 2.23 -3.20 0.53
N VAL A 52 3.42 -2.83 0.99
CA VAL A 52 4.62 -3.66 0.82
C VAL A 52 4.48 -4.97 1.60
N PHE A 53 4.02 -4.91 2.85
CA PHE A 53 3.77 -6.12 3.64
C PHE A 53 2.73 -7.03 2.98
N LEU A 54 1.64 -6.43 2.48
CA LEU A 54 0.60 -7.17 1.75
C LEU A 54 1.18 -7.88 0.52
N LEU A 55 1.98 -7.18 -0.30
CA LEU A 55 2.60 -7.73 -1.50
C LEU A 55 3.53 -8.91 -1.18
N ILE A 56 4.29 -8.81 -0.08
CA ILE A 56 5.16 -9.89 0.39
C ILE A 56 4.33 -11.11 0.79
N VAL A 57 3.23 -10.92 1.52
CA VAL A 57 2.34 -12.02 1.92
C VAL A 57 1.69 -12.66 0.68
N GLU A 58 1.18 -11.87 -0.26
CA GLU A 58 0.62 -12.36 -1.52
C GLU A 58 1.67 -13.15 -2.31
N TYR A 59 2.91 -12.67 -2.38
CA TYR A 59 4.00 -13.37 -3.04
C TYR A 59 4.29 -14.74 -2.39
N PHE A 60 4.31 -14.82 -1.06
CA PHE A 60 4.52 -16.08 -0.36
C PHE A 60 3.37 -17.07 -0.57
N ILE A 61 2.12 -16.60 -0.64
CA ILE A 61 0.96 -17.44 -0.96
C ILE A 61 1.09 -17.96 -2.39
N TYR A 62 1.33 -17.06 -3.34
CA TYR A 62 1.43 -17.40 -4.77
C TYR A 62 2.62 -18.30 -5.09
N SER A 63 3.72 -18.19 -4.33
CA SER A 63 4.92 -19.00 -4.52
C SER A 63 4.83 -20.39 -3.88
N LYS A 64 3.80 -20.64 -3.05
CA LYS A 64 3.54 -21.98 -2.48
C LYS A 64 2.69 -22.86 -3.39
N ASP A 65 1.97 -22.26 -4.33
CA ASP A 65 1.18 -22.93 -5.37
C ASP A 65 1.99 -23.09 -6.67
#